data_AF-A0AAN7H9S9-F1
#
_entry.id   AF-A0AAN7H9S9-F1
#
_cell.length_a   1.000
_cell.length_b   1.000
_cell.length_c   1.000
_cell.angle_alpha   90.00
_cell.angle_beta   90.00
_cell.angle_gamma   90.00
#
_symmetry.space_group_name_H-M   'P 1'
#
loop_
_entity.id
_entity.type
_entity.pdbx_description
1 polymer ?
#
loop_
_entity_poly.entity_id
_entity_poly.type
_entity_poly.pdbx_seq_one_letter_code
_entity_poly.pdbx_strand_id
1 'polypeptide(L)'
;MTTTESDMAGPAPQSTMLGAVSPEATAPPATDPAPGAGADAEQSPQPNKPDPKLCGVCGTQPGKYKCPRCSMPYCSVACSKQHKENHPPDPPKPERPSSDASNTNKTNPPAEEDPYSILLEHREAFQRLFAKYPSLPSALTRIQEVTLPPSDNNASTSSFSSIPGLGTVAANASRNRTQPWTKDVGLRKGAEALRRARTDPSDTGDGVREFCDLVRFLLSKREEKGRELVRRVREEVTAEETRVIERLLKEERG
;
A
#
# COMPACT_ATOMS: atom_id res chain seq x y z
N MET A 1 64.73 7.94 37.10
CA MET A 1 63.91 9.02 36.50
C MET A 1 62.74 8.33 35.82
N THR A 2 61.62 8.21 36.53
CA THR A 2 60.38 7.60 36.04
C THR A 2 59.26 8.59 36.37
N THR A 3 58.64 9.10 35.31
CA THR A 3 57.63 10.14 35.29
C THR A 3 56.26 9.61 35.70
N THR A 4 55.55 10.43 36.47
CA THR A 4 54.16 10.31 36.94
C THR A 4 53.18 10.88 35.91
N GLU A 5 52.03 10.22 35.69
CA GLU A 5 50.81 10.84 35.11
C GLU A 5 49.62 9.92 35.45
N SER A 6 48.84 10.22 36.49
CA SER A 6 47.65 11.11 36.56
C SER A 6 46.38 10.52 35.94
N ASP A 7 45.59 9.92 36.84
CA ASP A 7 44.25 9.35 36.73
C ASP A 7 43.21 10.48 36.71
N MET A 8 42.28 10.47 35.74
CA MET A 8 41.22 11.48 35.62
C MET A 8 39.84 10.80 35.65
N ALA A 9 39.21 10.84 36.83
CA ALA A 9 37.85 10.39 37.08
C ALA A 9 36.82 11.47 36.69
N GLY A 10 35.76 11.09 35.97
CA GLY A 10 34.59 11.92 35.70
C GLY A 10 33.34 11.36 36.39
N PRO A 11 32.43 12.20 36.93
CA PRO A 11 31.11 11.76 37.34
C PRO A 11 29.96 12.38 36.53
N ALA A 12 28.92 11.56 36.35
CA ALA A 12 27.64 11.85 35.71
C ALA A 12 26.74 12.80 36.52
N PRO A 13 25.75 13.48 35.88
CA PRO A 13 24.77 14.30 36.60
C PRO A 13 23.55 13.49 37.08
N GLN A 14 23.13 13.73 38.32
CA GLN A 14 21.87 13.23 38.90
C GLN A 14 20.83 14.36 38.98
N SER A 15 19.61 14.05 38.53
CA SER A 15 18.39 14.85 38.66
C SER A 15 17.94 14.99 40.12
N THR A 16 17.52 16.19 40.52
CA THR A 16 16.86 16.45 41.81
C THR A 16 15.47 17.05 41.59
N MET A 17 14.53 16.57 42.39
CA MET A 17 13.09 16.82 42.40
C MET A 17 12.70 17.99 43.32
N LEU A 18 11.65 18.74 42.97
CA LEU A 18 10.71 19.48 43.84
C LEU A 18 9.39 19.57 43.04
N GLY A 19 8.17 19.24 43.47
CA GLY A 19 7.58 19.07 44.79
C GLY A 19 6.48 20.13 44.99
N ALA A 20 5.19 19.78 44.84
CA ALA A 20 4.04 20.46 45.47
C ALA A 20 2.72 19.69 45.22
N VAL A 21 1.83 19.72 46.21
CA VAL A 21 0.77 18.76 46.54
C VAL A 21 -0.56 19.50 46.75
N SER A 22 -1.66 19.00 46.13
CA SER A 22 -3.09 18.92 46.57
C SER A 22 -3.86 20.20 47.03
N PRO A 23 -5.20 20.21 47.29
CA PRO A 23 -6.18 19.08 47.32
C PRO A 23 -7.62 19.32 46.75
N GLU A 24 -8.37 18.19 46.62
CA GLU A 24 -9.78 17.86 47.00
C GLU A 24 -10.94 18.84 46.59
N ALA A 25 -12.17 18.48 46.15
CA ALA A 25 -13.12 17.44 46.58
C ALA A 25 -14.39 17.36 45.66
N THR A 26 -15.12 16.24 45.77
CA THR A 26 -16.62 16.10 45.77
C THR A 26 -17.42 15.96 44.44
N ALA A 27 -18.24 14.90 44.41
CA ALA A 27 -19.34 14.59 43.47
C ALA A 27 -20.70 14.53 44.22
N PRO A 28 -21.81 14.02 43.64
CA PRO A 28 -22.77 14.50 42.60
C PRO A 28 -24.13 14.93 43.26
N PRO A 29 -25.34 15.13 42.61
CA PRO A 29 -26.17 14.13 41.87
C PRO A 29 -27.16 14.69 40.78
N ALA A 30 -28.06 13.81 40.31
CA ALA A 30 -28.97 13.86 39.15
C ALA A 30 -30.31 14.64 39.28
N THR A 31 -31.01 14.85 38.15
CA THR A 31 -32.50 14.82 38.00
C THR A 31 -32.98 14.90 36.53
N ASP A 32 -33.86 13.98 36.14
CA ASP A 32 -34.81 13.96 35.00
C ASP A 32 -35.88 15.08 35.11
N PRO A 33 -36.62 15.53 34.05
CA PRO A 33 -37.69 14.73 33.39
C PRO A 33 -38.08 15.04 31.91
N ALA A 34 -38.78 14.09 31.28
CA ALA A 34 -39.69 14.28 30.13
C ALA A 34 -41.05 14.86 30.62
N PRO A 35 -41.94 15.50 29.81
CA PRO A 35 -42.70 14.86 28.70
C PRO A 35 -43.16 15.81 27.56
N GLY A 36 -43.87 15.29 26.55
CA GLY A 36 -44.83 16.10 25.76
C GLY A 36 -44.98 15.73 24.28
N ALA A 37 -46.17 15.28 23.90
CA ALA A 37 -46.58 14.83 22.58
C ALA A 37 -47.22 15.96 21.71
N GLY A 38 -47.29 15.73 20.39
CA GLY A 38 -48.06 16.52 19.41
C GLY A 38 -47.19 16.91 18.21
N ALA A 39 -47.12 16.10 17.15
CA ALA A 39 -48.02 16.18 15.97
C ALA A 39 -47.85 17.49 15.20
N ASP A 40 -47.03 17.46 14.13
CA ASP A 40 -47.44 17.96 12.81
C ASP A 40 -46.48 17.41 11.74
N ALA A 41 -47.09 16.95 10.67
CA ALA A 41 -46.48 16.29 9.53
C ALA A 41 -45.95 17.33 8.54
N GLU A 42 -44.69 17.23 8.14
CA GLU A 42 -44.19 17.88 6.93
C GLU A 42 -43.10 16.99 6.29
N GLN A 43 -43.18 16.88 4.97
CA GLN A 43 -42.69 15.80 4.13
C GLN A 43 -41.16 15.59 4.12
N SER A 44 -40.72 14.34 4.30
CA SER A 44 -39.40 13.87 3.89
C SER A 44 -39.37 13.53 2.38
N PRO A 45 -38.37 13.97 1.60
CA PRO A 45 -38.29 13.69 0.16
C PRO A 45 -37.98 12.21 -0.12
N GLN A 46 -38.85 11.57 -0.90
CA GLN A 46 -38.63 10.23 -1.45
C GLN A 46 -37.53 10.27 -2.52
N PRO A 47 -36.55 9.35 -2.51
CA PRO A 47 -35.57 9.24 -3.58
C PRO A 47 -36.23 8.63 -4.84
N ASN A 48 -36.29 9.42 -5.91
CA ASN A 48 -36.73 9.04 -7.25
C ASN A 48 -36.05 7.72 -7.69
N LYS A 49 -36.83 6.65 -7.80
CA LYS A 49 -36.41 5.43 -8.50
C LYS A 49 -36.59 5.66 -10.00
N PRO A 50 -35.57 5.41 -10.84
CA PRO A 50 -35.73 5.51 -12.29
C PRO A 50 -36.69 4.42 -12.79
N ASP A 51 -37.58 4.77 -13.71
CA ASP A 51 -38.59 3.87 -14.27
C ASP A 51 -37.99 2.55 -14.76
N PRO A 52 -38.62 1.40 -14.45
CA PRO A 52 -38.07 0.11 -14.79
C PRO A 52 -38.12 -0.11 -16.31
N LYS A 53 -36.94 -0.12 -16.94
CA LYS A 53 -36.80 -0.42 -18.37
C LYS A 53 -37.43 -1.79 -18.66
N LEU A 54 -38.37 -1.82 -19.61
CA LEU A 54 -39.05 -3.04 -20.04
C LEU A 54 -38.06 -4.06 -20.63
N CYS A 55 -38.42 -5.33 -20.53
CA CYS A 55 -37.67 -6.44 -21.12
C CYS A 55 -37.50 -6.22 -22.63
N GLY A 56 -36.27 -6.15 -23.13
CA GLY A 56 -35.96 -5.98 -24.55
C GLY A 56 -36.30 -7.19 -25.43
N VAL A 57 -36.81 -8.27 -24.84
CA VAL A 57 -37.18 -9.51 -25.55
C VAL A 57 -38.68 -9.63 -25.72
N CYS A 58 -39.47 -9.39 -24.66
CA CYS A 58 -40.92 -9.52 -24.71
C CYS A 58 -41.68 -8.20 -24.57
N GLY A 59 -41.02 -7.11 -24.18
CA GLY A 59 -41.60 -5.78 -24.01
C GLY A 59 -42.68 -5.64 -22.92
N THR A 60 -43.07 -6.73 -22.25
CA THR A 60 -44.30 -6.77 -21.43
C THR A 60 -44.04 -6.58 -19.94
N GLN A 61 -42.86 -6.99 -19.47
CA GLN A 61 -42.51 -6.99 -18.05
C GLN A 61 -41.25 -6.17 -17.81
N PRO A 62 -41.10 -5.53 -16.64
CA PRO A 62 -39.88 -4.82 -16.28
C PRO A 62 -38.68 -5.78 -16.31
N GLY A 63 -37.56 -5.35 -16.89
CA GLY A 63 -36.37 -6.17 -17.01
C GLY A 63 -35.62 -6.29 -15.69
N LYS A 64 -35.91 -7.36 -14.94
CA LYS A 64 -35.29 -7.67 -13.64
C LYS A 64 -33.78 -7.93 -13.72
N TYR A 65 -33.28 -8.37 -14.88
CA TYR A 65 -31.89 -8.78 -15.07
C TYR A 65 -31.29 -8.17 -16.34
N LYS A 66 -29.95 -8.16 -16.47
CA LYS A 66 -29.21 -7.57 -17.62
C LYS A 66 -28.25 -8.57 -18.23
N CYS A 67 -28.13 -8.58 -19.56
CA CYS A 67 -27.19 -9.45 -20.26
C CYS A 67 -25.73 -8.96 -20.12
N PRO A 68 -24.74 -9.80 -19.78
CA PRO A 68 -23.34 -9.37 -19.64
C PRO A 68 -22.65 -9.07 -20.98
N ARG A 69 -23.24 -9.46 -22.12
CA ARG A 69 -22.66 -9.27 -23.47
C ARG A 69 -23.09 -7.97 -24.13
N CYS A 70 -24.34 -7.53 -23.93
CA CYS A 70 -24.90 -6.33 -24.57
C CYS A 70 -25.65 -5.39 -23.61
N SER A 71 -25.69 -5.70 -22.31
CA SER A 71 -26.40 -4.93 -21.27
C SER A 71 -27.92 -4.75 -21.46
N MET A 72 -28.53 -5.52 -22.37
CA MET A 72 -29.98 -5.47 -22.60
C MET A 72 -30.78 -6.04 -21.41
N PRO A 73 -31.83 -5.34 -20.93
CA PRO A 73 -32.65 -5.80 -19.81
C PRO A 73 -33.62 -6.92 -20.22
N TYR A 74 -33.76 -7.96 -19.39
CA TYR A 74 -34.69 -9.08 -19.61
C TYR A 74 -35.46 -9.45 -18.33
N CYS A 75 -36.68 -9.96 -18.47
CA CYS A 75 -37.55 -10.26 -17.32
C CYS A 75 -37.33 -11.66 -16.73
N SER A 76 -37.01 -12.66 -17.55
CA SER A 76 -36.90 -14.06 -17.11
C SER A 76 -35.87 -14.88 -17.90
N VAL A 77 -35.55 -16.07 -17.40
CA VAL A 77 -34.60 -16.99 -18.05
C VAL A 77 -35.05 -17.41 -19.45
N ALA A 78 -36.36 -17.48 -19.72
CA ALA A 78 -36.89 -17.74 -21.06
C ALA A 78 -36.48 -16.63 -22.05
N CYS A 79 -36.61 -15.37 -21.62
CA CYS A 79 -36.14 -14.22 -22.41
C CYS A 79 -34.61 -14.21 -22.54
N SER A 80 -33.87 -14.67 -21.52
CA SER A 80 -32.41 -14.81 -21.61
C SER A 80 -31.97 -15.80 -22.69
N LYS A 81 -32.66 -16.96 -22.80
CA LYS A 81 -32.35 -17.96 -23.83
C LYS A 81 -32.65 -17.44 -25.23
N GLN A 82 -33.84 -16.86 -25.44
CA GLN A 82 -34.22 -16.24 -26.72
C GLN A 82 -33.24 -15.13 -27.14
N HIS A 83 -32.80 -14.31 -26.17
CA HIS A 83 -31.83 -13.25 -26.41
C HIS A 83 -30.43 -13.77 -26.79
N LYS A 84 -30.01 -14.91 -26.22
CA LYS A 84 -28.72 -15.53 -26.57
C LYS A 84 -28.71 -16.10 -27.99
N GLU A 85 -29.84 -16.66 -28.44
CA GLU A 85 -29.98 -17.25 -29.77
C GLU A 85 -30.04 -16.20 -30.88
N ASN A 86 -30.65 -15.03 -30.62
CA ASN A 86 -30.71 -13.90 -31.54
C ASN A 86 -29.74 -12.77 -31.17
N HIS A 87 -28.62 -13.08 -30.51
CA HIS A 87 -27.66 -12.05 -30.16
C HIS A 87 -27.05 -11.47 -31.44
N PRO A 88 -27.06 -10.14 -31.65
CA PRO A 88 -26.43 -9.55 -32.82
C PRO A 88 -24.93 -9.92 -32.83
N PRO A 89 -24.34 -10.23 -34.00
CA PRO A 89 -22.92 -10.52 -34.13
C PRO A 89 -22.07 -9.37 -33.54
N ASP A 90 -20.98 -9.73 -32.86
CA ASP A 90 -20.06 -8.80 -32.19
C ASP A 90 -19.64 -7.68 -33.18
N PRO A 91 -19.72 -6.38 -32.84
CA PRO A 91 -19.00 -5.38 -33.62
C PRO A 91 -17.50 -5.72 -33.56
N PRO A 92 -16.76 -5.60 -34.68
CA PRO A 92 -15.35 -5.99 -34.72
C PRO A 92 -14.58 -5.26 -33.62
N LYS A 93 -13.98 -6.06 -32.75
CA LYS A 93 -13.07 -5.63 -31.68
C LYS A 93 -12.00 -4.73 -32.31
N PRO A 94 -11.80 -3.47 -31.87
CA PRO A 94 -10.65 -2.71 -32.32
C PRO A 94 -9.39 -3.48 -31.91
N GLU A 95 -8.68 -3.96 -32.92
CA GLU A 95 -7.43 -4.69 -32.79
C GLU A 95 -6.45 -3.84 -31.98
N ARG A 96 -5.89 -4.46 -30.94
CA ARG A 96 -4.72 -3.91 -30.25
C ARG A 96 -3.52 -4.18 -31.15
N PRO A 97 -2.81 -3.17 -31.69
CA PRO A 97 -1.57 -3.44 -32.39
C PRO A 97 -0.51 -3.85 -31.36
N SER A 98 -0.04 -5.09 -31.50
CA SER A 98 1.13 -5.62 -30.80
C SER A 98 2.38 -5.32 -31.64
N SER A 99 3.34 -4.65 -31.00
CA SER A 99 4.80 -4.63 -31.25
C SER A 99 5.38 -4.25 -32.63
N ASP A 100 6.25 -3.23 -32.55
CA ASP A 100 7.45 -2.95 -33.36
C ASP A 100 7.31 -2.22 -34.71
N ALA A 101 7.44 -0.89 -34.67
CA ALA A 101 8.41 -0.11 -35.45
C ALA A 101 8.33 1.39 -35.10
N SER A 102 9.52 1.98 -35.01
CA SER A 102 9.89 3.37 -34.75
C SER A 102 8.95 4.51 -35.19
N ASN A 103 8.92 5.50 -34.29
CA ASN A 103 8.78 6.94 -34.53
C ASN A 103 7.48 7.46 -35.18
N THR A 104 6.63 8.05 -34.35
CA THR A 104 6.07 9.38 -34.62
C THR A 104 5.63 10.04 -33.31
N ASN A 105 6.13 11.26 -33.12
CA ASN A 105 5.94 12.14 -31.97
C ASN A 105 4.50 12.14 -31.43
N LYS A 106 4.32 11.52 -30.27
CA LYS A 106 3.32 11.96 -29.30
C LYS A 106 4.07 12.45 -28.08
N THR A 107 3.98 13.75 -27.84
CA THR A 107 4.37 14.39 -26.58
C THR A 107 3.61 13.70 -25.46
N ASN A 108 4.26 12.73 -24.83
CA ASN A 108 3.78 12.11 -23.61
C ASN A 108 3.89 13.17 -22.50
N PRO A 109 2.89 13.29 -21.59
CA PRO A 109 3.17 13.86 -20.28
C PRO A 109 4.34 13.08 -19.64
N PRO A 110 5.22 13.71 -18.83
CA PRO A 110 6.40 13.03 -18.31
C PRO A 110 5.98 11.71 -17.65
N ALA A 111 6.38 10.58 -18.24
CA ALA A 111 6.21 9.29 -17.59
C ALA A 111 6.93 9.43 -16.24
N GLU A 112 6.18 9.33 -15.14
CA GLU A 112 6.78 9.31 -13.82
C GLU A 112 7.80 8.18 -13.80
N GLU A 113 9.08 8.54 -13.81
CA GLU A 113 10.16 7.57 -13.79
C GLU A 113 9.97 6.66 -12.57
N ASP A 114 10.02 5.34 -12.80
CA ASP A 114 9.86 4.34 -11.74
C ASP A 114 10.77 4.68 -10.54
N PRO A 115 10.23 4.84 -9.32
CA PRO A 115 11.01 5.18 -8.14
C PRO A 115 12.16 4.22 -7.83
N TYR A 116 12.09 2.98 -8.34
CA TYR A 116 13.10 1.95 -8.12
C TYR A 116 14.10 1.80 -9.27
N SER A 117 13.98 2.60 -10.33
CA SER A 117 14.89 2.59 -11.50
C SER A 117 16.37 2.78 -11.12
N ILE A 118 16.66 3.58 -10.10
CA ILE A 118 18.03 3.81 -9.60
C ILE A 118 18.70 2.52 -9.09
N LEU A 119 17.91 1.54 -8.64
CA LEU A 119 18.44 0.24 -8.21
C LEU A 119 18.96 -0.56 -9.41
N LEU A 120 18.28 -0.46 -10.56
CA LEU A 120 18.69 -1.11 -11.81
C LEU A 120 19.90 -0.42 -12.44
N GLU A 121 20.00 0.90 -12.31
CA GLU A 121 21.16 1.68 -12.77
C GLU A 121 22.45 1.26 -12.05
N HIS A 122 22.36 0.86 -10.78
CA HIS A 122 23.50 0.46 -9.95
C HIS A 122 23.56 -1.08 -9.75
N ARG A 123 23.19 -1.85 -10.79
CA ARG A 123 23.15 -3.33 -10.72
C ARG A 123 24.49 -3.93 -10.31
N GLU A 124 25.60 -3.34 -10.71
CA GLU A 124 26.96 -3.76 -10.37
C GLU A 124 27.25 -3.68 -8.87
N ALA A 125 26.67 -2.72 -8.15
CA ALA A 125 26.80 -2.64 -6.69
C ALA A 125 26.14 -3.86 -6.01
N PHE A 126 24.96 -4.26 -6.50
CA PHE A 126 24.29 -5.47 -6.03
C PHE A 126 25.04 -6.74 -6.41
N GLN A 127 25.59 -6.82 -7.63
CA GLN A 127 26.39 -7.97 -8.05
C GLN A 127 27.62 -8.19 -7.17
N ARG A 128 28.33 -7.10 -6.82
CA ARG A 128 29.47 -7.16 -5.89
C ARG A 128 29.02 -7.62 -4.49
N LEU A 129 27.87 -7.14 -4.02
CA LEU A 129 27.31 -7.56 -2.74
C LEU A 129 26.98 -9.06 -2.72
N PHE A 130 26.36 -9.58 -3.79
CA PHE A 130 26.06 -11.02 -3.90
C PHE A 130 27.30 -11.89 -4.08
N ALA A 131 28.37 -11.37 -4.69
CA ALA A 131 29.65 -12.05 -4.75
C ALA A 131 30.35 -12.11 -3.38
N LYS A 132 30.23 -11.05 -2.58
CA LYS A 132 30.75 -10.98 -1.21
C LYS A 132 29.98 -11.91 -0.26
N TYR A 133 28.64 -11.95 -0.39
CA TYR A 133 27.75 -12.73 0.46
C TYR A 133 26.98 -13.80 -0.35
N PRO A 134 27.56 -14.99 -0.58
CA PRO A 134 26.94 -16.01 -1.44
C PRO A 134 25.66 -16.63 -0.84
N SER A 135 25.46 -16.54 0.48
CA SER A 135 24.23 -17.02 1.16
C SER A 135 23.08 -16.00 1.13
N LEU A 136 23.37 -14.75 0.79
CA LEU A 136 22.42 -13.64 0.79
C LEU A 136 21.23 -13.86 -0.16
N PRO A 137 21.40 -14.34 -1.41
CA PRO A 137 20.26 -14.57 -2.30
C PRO A 137 19.22 -15.51 -1.69
N SER A 138 19.66 -16.64 -1.13
CA SER A 138 18.76 -17.60 -0.48
C SER A 138 18.06 -17.00 0.75
N ALA A 139 18.73 -16.12 1.49
CA ALA A 139 18.11 -15.43 2.62
C ALA A 139 17.03 -14.43 2.18
N LEU A 140 17.29 -13.66 1.13
CA LEU A 140 16.30 -12.74 0.56
C LEU A 140 15.10 -13.50 -0.02
N THR A 141 15.32 -14.64 -0.70
CA THR A 141 14.24 -15.51 -1.18
C THR A 141 13.36 -16.01 -0.03
N ARG A 142 13.96 -16.51 1.07
CA ARG A 142 13.18 -16.93 2.25
C ARG A 142 12.34 -15.80 2.84
N ILE A 143 12.88 -14.58 2.90
CA ILE A 143 12.13 -13.40 3.38
C ILE A 143 10.97 -13.09 2.42
N GLN A 144 11.20 -13.18 1.10
CA GLN A 144 10.17 -12.97 0.09
C GLN A 144 9.06 -14.02 0.18
N GLU A 145 9.39 -15.31 0.33
CA GLU A 145 8.41 -16.39 0.45
C GLU A 145 7.44 -16.17 1.62
N VAL A 146 7.91 -15.61 2.73
CA VAL A 146 7.08 -15.30 3.90
C VAL A 146 6.06 -14.17 3.62
N THR A 147 6.33 -13.30 2.64
CA THR A 147 5.40 -12.23 2.24
C THR A 147 4.30 -12.73 1.30
N LEU A 148 4.52 -13.86 0.63
CA LEU A 148 3.59 -14.42 -0.34
C LEU A 148 2.45 -15.18 0.34
N PRO A 149 1.28 -15.31 -0.31
CA PRO A 149 0.23 -16.18 0.18
C PRO A 149 0.75 -17.61 0.29
N PRO A 150 0.45 -18.33 1.40
CA PRO A 150 0.75 -19.74 1.46
C PRO A 150 0.01 -20.43 0.32
N SER A 151 0.73 -21.17 -0.53
CA SER A 151 0.09 -21.97 -1.57
C SER A 151 -0.89 -22.96 -0.93
N ASP A 152 -2.05 -23.17 -1.54
CA ASP A 152 -3.18 -23.95 -0.98
C ASP A 152 -2.86 -25.43 -0.66
N ASN A 153 -1.64 -25.90 -0.95
CA ASN A 153 -1.18 -27.27 -0.73
C ASN A 153 -1.11 -27.71 0.75
N ASN A 154 -1.26 -26.80 1.73
CA ASN A 154 -1.26 -27.15 3.17
C ASN A 154 -2.67 -27.25 3.78
N ALA A 155 -3.76 -27.01 3.03
CA ALA A 155 -5.11 -27.21 3.55
C ALA A 155 -5.56 -28.69 3.57
N SER A 156 -4.80 -29.61 2.96
CA SER A 156 -5.24 -30.99 2.71
C SER A 156 -4.66 -32.06 3.66
N THR A 157 -3.79 -31.72 4.61
CA THR A 157 -3.21 -32.69 5.56
C THR A 157 -4.04 -32.94 6.82
N SER A 158 -5.20 -32.30 7.00
CA SER A 158 -6.13 -32.63 8.09
C SER A 158 -7.19 -33.68 7.73
N SER A 159 -7.09 -34.35 6.58
CA SER A 159 -8.12 -35.28 6.10
C SER A 159 -7.92 -36.75 6.53
N PHE A 160 -6.98 -37.07 7.43
CA PHE A 160 -6.78 -38.45 7.91
C PHE A 160 -6.98 -38.64 9.42
N SER A 161 -7.79 -37.80 10.09
CA SER A 161 -8.14 -38.03 11.50
C SER A 161 -9.64 -37.96 11.72
N SER A 162 -10.36 -38.85 11.04
CA SER A 162 -11.73 -39.22 11.37
C SER A 162 -11.85 -40.74 11.32
N ILE A 163 -11.22 -41.43 12.27
CA ILE A 163 -11.61 -42.80 12.62
C ILE A 163 -12.81 -42.67 13.57
N PRO A 164 -14.02 -43.10 13.19
CA PRO A 164 -15.16 -43.06 14.09
C PRO A 164 -14.91 -44.04 15.24
N GLY A 165 -14.86 -43.55 16.49
CA GLY A 165 -14.95 -44.42 17.68
C GLY A 165 -13.84 -44.31 18.73
N LEU A 166 -12.78 -43.50 18.56
CA LEU A 166 -11.79 -43.29 19.61
C LEU A 166 -11.83 -41.85 20.12
N GLY A 167 -12.55 -41.63 21.21
CA GLY A 167 -12.59 -40.35 21.91
C GLY A 167 -11.21 -39.94 22.38
N THR A 168 -10.66 -38.90 21.75
CA THR A 168 -9.54 -38.13 22.28
C THR A 168 -10.00 -36.70 22.53
N VAL A 169 -9.61 -36.20 23.69
CA VAL A 169 -9.96 -34.93 24.29
C VAL A 169 -9.68 -33.72 23.37
N ALA A 170 -10.65 -33.33 22.56
CA ALA A 170 -10.62 -32.08 21.80
C ALA A 170 -11.02 -30.89 22.69
N ALA A 171 -10.19 -30.55 23.68
CA ALA A 171 -10.41 -29.41 24.56
C ALA A 171 -9.16 -28.53 24.69
N ASN A 172 -8.80 -27.82 23.60
CA ASN A 172 -8.24 -26.45 23.60
C ASN A 172 -7.68 -25.95 22.25
N ALA A 173 -7.82 -26.68 21.14
CA ALA A 173 -7.22 -26.29 19.85
C ALA A 173 -7.91 -25.10 19.13
N SER A 174 -8.91 -24.46 19.74
CA SER A 174 -9.77 -23.43 19.11
C SER A 174 -9.49 -21.99 19.58
N ARG A 175 -8.23 -21.64 19.84
CA ARG A 175 -7.83 -20.24 20.12
C ARG A 175 -6.78 -19.67 19.17
N ASN A 176 -6.27 -20.47 18.25
CA ASN A 176 -5.34 -20.01 17.23
C ASN A 176 -5.90 -20.33 15.85
N ARG A 177 -7.02 -19.69 15.48
CA ARG A 177 -7.29 -19.50 14.05
C ARG A 177 -6.19 -18.57 13.54
N THR A 178 -5.15 -19.16 12.96
CA THR A 178 -4.18 -18.47 12.14
C THR A 178 -4.95 -17.54 11.23
N GLN A 179 -4.76 -16.23 11.39
CA GLN A 179 -5.48 -15.23 10.62
C GLN A 179 -5.38 -15.58 9.12
N PRO A 180 -6.48 -15.53 8.35
CA PRO A 180 -6.45 -15.74 6.91
C PRO A 180 -5.38 -14.83 6.30
N TRP A 181 -4.66 -15.33 5.30
CA TRP A 181 -3.62 -14.52 4.68
C TRP A 181 -4.23 -13.28 4.00
N THR A 182 -3.67 -12.11 4.29
CA THR A 182 -3.94 -10.84 3.62
C THR A 182 -2.63 -10.16 3.27
N LYS A 183 -2.66 -9.15 2.39
CA LYS A 183 -1.46 -8.35 2.05
C LYS A 183 -0.80 -7.76 3.30
N ASP A 184 -1.58 -7.26 4.25
CA ASP A 184 -1.06 -6.70 5.50
C ASP A 184 -0.43 -7.76 6.40
N VAL A 185 -1.01 -8.96 6.45
CA VAL A 185 -0.43 -10.10 7.18
C VAL A 185 0.90 -10.50 6.54
N GLY A 186 0.97 -10.58 5.21
CA GLY A 186 2.19 -10.85 4.47
C GLY A 186 3.27 -9.80 4.74
N LEU A 187 2.91 -8.51 4.70
CA LEU A 187 3.84 -7.41 4.99
C LEU A 187 4.37 -7.46 6.42
N ARG A 188 3.50 -7.72 7.40
CA ARG A 188 3.90 -7.85 8.82
C ARG A 188 4.87 -9.01 9.03
N LYS A 189 4.56 -10.18 8.44
CA LYS A 189 5.40 -11.37 8.50
C LYS A 189 6.74 -11.14 7.81
N GLY A 190 6.75 -10.50 6.63
CA GLY A 190 7.97 -10.12 5.93
C GLY A 190 8.83 -9.15 6.73
N ALA A 191 8.23 -8.13 7.35
CA ALA A 191 8.94 -7.20 8.20
C ALA A 191 9.57 -7.89 9.42
N GLU A 192 8.88 -8.87 10.02
CA GLU A 192 9.43 -9.69 11.10
C GLU A 192 10.58 -10.59 10.61
N ALA A 193 10.40 -11.27 9.48
CA ALA A 193 11.44 -12.10 8.87
C ALA A 193 12.70 -11.27 8.53
N LEU A 194 12.51 -10.06 8.00
CA LEU A 194 13.60 -9.13 7.73
C LEU A 194 14.29 -8.66 9.01
N ARG A 195 13.53 -8.33 10.06
CA ARG A 195 14.10 -7.97 11.37
C ARG A 195 14.95 -9.12 11.92
N ARG A 196 14.43 -10.35 11.88
CA ARG A 196 15.16 -11.55 12.34
C ARG A 196 16.45 -11.79 11.56
N ALA A 197 16.39 -11.67 10.23
CA ALA A 197 17.56 -11.81 9.38
C ALA A 197 18.62 -10.73 9.67
N ARG A 198 18.19 -9.49 9.98
CA ARG A 198 19.10 -8.40 10.35
C ARG A 198 19.74 -8.56 11.73
N THR A 199 19.13 -9.32 12.64
CA THR A 199 19.70 -9.61 13.97
C THR A 199 20.60 -10.84 14.01
N ASP A 200 20.67 -11.61 12.92
CA ASP A 200 21.56 -12.75 12.82
C ASP A 200 23.03 -12.26 12.85
N PRO A 201 23.88 -12.80 13.74
CA PRO A 201 25.31 -12.49 13.78
C PRO A 201 26.12 -13.20 12.68
N SER A 202 25.49 -14.03 11.86
CA SER A 202 26.16 -14.68 10.72
C SER A 202 26.49 -13.70 9.59
N ASP A 203 27.38 -14.13 8.70
CA ASP A 203 27.71 -13.47 7.43
C ASP A 203 26.46 -13.20 6.57
N THR A 204 25.43 -14.06 6.70
CA THR A 204 24.14 -13.85 6.02
C THR A 204 23.43 -12.62 6.58
N GLY A 205 23.48 -12.42 7.90
CA GLY A 205 22.94 -11.23 8.56
C GLY A 205 23.68 -9.96 8.17
N ASP A 206 25.02 -10.02 8.05
CA ASP A 206 25.83 -8.91 7.53
C ASP A 206 25.43 -8.54 6.10
N GLY A 207 25.30 -9.54 5.22
CA GLY A 207 24.83 -9.32 3.86
C GLY A 207 23.44 -8.68 3.79
N VAL A 208 22.50 -9.08 4.66
CA VAL A 208 21.16 -8.49 4.72
C VAL A 208 21.21 -7.03 5.20
N ARG A 209 22.07 -6.71 6.19
CA ARG A 209 22.27 -5.33 6.66
C ARG A 209 22.82 -4.45 5.54
N GLU A 210 23.91 -4.86 4.89
CA GLU A 210 24.52 -4.13 3.78
C GLU A 210 23.57 -3.97 2.58
N PHE A 211 22.76 -5.00 2.27
CA PHE A 211 21.74 -4.90 1.22
C PHE A 211 20.71 -3.81 1.54
N CYS A 212 20.18 -3.80 2.76
CA CYS A 212 19.21 -2.79 3.18
C CYS A 212 19.82 -1.38 3.21
N ASP A 213 21.09 -1.26 3.62
CA ASP A 213 21.81 0.01 3.61
C ASP A 213 22.03 0.51 2.18
N LEU A 214 22.43 -0.35 1.26
CA LEU A 214 22.62 -0.01 -0.15
C LEU A 214 21.31 0.44 -0.81
N VAL A 215 20.21 -0.29 -0.60
CA VAL A 215 18.88 0.09 -1.14
C VAL A 215 18.46 1.46 -0.60
N ARG A 216 18.56 1.68 0.72
CA ARG A 216 18.23 2.98 1.32
C ARG A 216 19.11 4.11 0.78
N PHE A 217 20.41 3.89 0.70
CA PHE A 217 21.36 4.86 0.16
C PHE A 217 21.02 5.27 -1.28
N LEU A 218 20.74 4.29 -2.15
CA LEU A 218 20.40 4.57 -3.54
C LEU A 218 19.07 5.32 -3.66
N LEU A 219 18.04 4.94 -2.91
CA LEU A 219 16.76 5.66 -2.92
C LEU A 219 16.91 7.11 -2.43
N SER A 220 17.66 7.33 -1.35
CA SER A 220 17.94 8.69 -0.86
C SER A 220 18.77 9.52 -1.84
N LYS A 221 19.75 8.91 -2.53
CA LYS A 221 20.56 9.57 -3.56
C LYS A 221 19.72 10.04 -4.75
N ARG A 222 18.67 9.30 -5.13
CA ARG A 222 17.70 9.74 -6.15
C ARG A 222 16.96 10.99 -5.72
N GLU A 223 16.43 10.97 -4.50
CA GLU A 223 15.67 12.11 -3.96
C GLU A 223 16.54 13.36 -3.87
N GLU A 224 17.81 13.22 -3.46
CA GLU A 224 18.76 14.31 -3.44
C GLU A 224 19.04 14.88 -4.83
N LYS A 225 19.29 14.00 -5.82
CA LYS A 225 19.46 14.41 -7.23
C LYS A 225 18.24 15.16 -7.76
N GLY A 226 17.03 14.71 -7.39
CA GLY A 226 15.78 15.40 -7.72
C GLY A 226 15.68 16.79 -7.07
N ARG A 227 15.98 16.89 -5.76
CA ARG A 227 16.00 18.17 -5.05
C ARG A 227 17.02 19.15 -5.62
N GLU A 228 18.21 18.65 -5.95
CA GLU A 228 19.29 19.44 -6.56
C GLU A 228 18.89 19.98 -7.94
N LEU A 229 18.23 19.15 -8.76
CA LEU A 229 17.70 19.58 -10.06
C LEU A 229 16.65 20.68 -9.89
N VAL A 230 15.70 20.49 -8.98
CA VAL A 230 14.65 21.49 -8.68
C VAL A 230 15.26 22.80 -8.18
N ARG A 231 16.28 22.72 -7.31
CA ARG A 231 17.02 23.90 -6.82
C ARG A 231 17.67 24.66 -7.97
N ARG A 232 18.35 23.96 -8.88
CA ARG A 232 19.00 24.57 -10.04
C ARG A 232 18.01 25.28 -10.96
N VAL A 233 16.90 24.62 -11.29
CA VAL A 233 15.85 25.22 -12.13
C VAL A 233 15.28 26.47 -11.46
N ARG A 234 15.07 26.44 -10.15
CA ARG A 234 14.60 27.60 -9.40
C ARG A 234 15.57 28.77 -9.46
N GLU A 235 16.86 28.51 -9.27
CA GLU A 235 17.92 29.53 -9.34
C GLU A 235 18.01 30.17 -10.73
N GLU A 236 17.89 29.38 -11.80
CA GLU A 236 17.87 29.88 -13.18
C GLU A 236 16.66 30.78 -13.44
N VAL A 237 15.47 30.33 -13.01
CA VAL A 237 14.23 31.13 -13.13
C VAL A 237 14.37 32.45 -12.37
N THR A 238 14.82 32.43 -11.12
CA THR A 238 15.03 33.64 -10.32
C THR A 238 16.07 34.57 -10.94
N ALA A 239 17.13 34.03 -11.56
CA ALA A 239 18.13 34.83 -12.24
C ALA A 239 17.55 35.53 -13.48
N GLU A 240 16.74 34.84 -14.29
CA GLU A 240 16.07 35.47 -15.43
C GLU A 240 15.04 36.51 -15.01
N GLU A 241 14.24 36.22 -13.98
CA GLU A 241 13.29 37.18 -13.40
C GLU A 241 14.02 38.46 -12.95
N THR A 242 15.17 38.31 -12.27
CA THR A 242 15.99 39.44 -11.83
C THR A 242 16.50 40.27 -13.01
N ARG A 243 16.99 39.63 -14.07
CA ARG A 243 17.48 40.31 -15.29
C ARG A 243 16.38 41.09 -16.01
N VAL A 244 15.16 40.54 -16.06
CA VAL A 244 14.02 41.22 -16.67
C VAL A 244 13.66 42.46 -15.86
N ILE A 245 13.62 42.36 -14.53
CA ILE A 245 13.34 43.50 -13.65
C ILE A 245 14.39 44.60 -13.84
N GLU A 246 15.68 44.25 -13.87
CA GLU A 246 16.76 45.23 -14.10
C GLU A 246 16.61 45.97 -15.43
N ARG A 247 16.21 45.26 -16.49
CA ARG A 247 15.94 45.88 -17.80
C ARG A 247 14.79 46.87 -17.72
N LEU A 248 13.67 46.47 -17.11
CA LEU A 248 12.49 47.34 -16.95
C LEU A 248 12.80 48.60 -16.13
N LEU A 249 13.56 48.46 -15.04
CA LEU A 249 13.98 49.61 -14.22
C LEU A 249 14.91 50.58 -14.97
N LYS A 250 15.69 50.07 -15.92
CA LYS A 250 16.55 50.89 -16.78
C LYS A 250 15.74 51.67 -17.81
N GLU A 251 14.72 51.04 -18.40
CA GLU A 251 13.80 51.66 -19.35
C GLU A 251 12.90 52.72 -18.68
N GLU A 252 12.44 52.50 -17.45
CA GLU A 252 11.65 53.50 -16.70
C GLU A 252 12.42 54.79 -16.42
N ARG A 253 13.75 54.70 -16.26
CA ARG A 253 14.61 55.82 -15.86
C ARG A 253 15.10 56.67 -17.06
N GLY A 254 14.92 56.20 -18.28
CA GLY A 254 15.35 56.87 -19.52
C GLY A 254 14.21 57.60 -20.20
#